data_AF-A0A559IF23-F1
#
_entry.id   AF-A0A559IF23-F1
#
_cell.length_a   1.000
_cell.length_b   1.000
_cell.length_c   1.000
_cell.angle_alpha   90.00
_cell.angle_beta   90.00
_cell.angle_gamma   90.00
#
_symmetry.space_group_name_H-M   'P 1'
#
loop_
_entity.id
_entity.type
_entity.pdbx_description
1 polymer ?
#
loop_
_entity_poly.entity_id
_entity_poly.type
_entity_poly.pdbx_seq_one_letter_code
_entity_poly.pdbx_strand_id
1 'polypeptide(L)'
;MKTQYGIINENQLDAYMSKLIGRVFKIIPMNEEQVSTLEAYVDSLLRELMGNSKLFLGEELLSVCGTLKGLDYSDHRLLKSDVFKAIELIEKARERVK
;
A
#
# COMPACT_ATOMS: atom_id res chain seq x y z
N MET A 1 -0.26 8.06 17.66
CA MET A 1 0.94 7.19 17.74
C MET A 1 2.17 7.97 18.17
N LYS A 2 2.89 7.53 19.21
CA LYS A 2 4.18 8.13 19.61
C LYS A 2 5.30 7.51 18.77
N THR A 3 6.08 8.35 18.09
CA THR A 3 7.25 7.95 17.31
C THR A 3 8.51 8.55 17.92
N GLN A 4 9.68 8.13 17.44
CA GLN A 4 10.96 8.76 17.80
C GLN A 4 11.09 10.21 17.31
N TYR A 5 10.20 10.65 16.40
CA TYR A 5 10.19 11.98 15.80
C TYR A 5 9.05 12.88 16.32
N GLY A 6 8.26 12.39 17.28
CA GLY A 6 7.13 13.12 17.85
C GLY A 6 5.82 12.33 17.83
N ILE A 7 4.74 13.03 18.15
CA ILE A 7 3.39 12.46 18.22
C ILE A 7 2.69 12.67 16.87
N ILE A 8 2.25 11.57 16.27
CA ILE A 8 1.36 11.58 15.11
C ILE A 8 -0.07 11.43 15.66
N ASN A 9 -0.94 12.40 15.40
CA ASN A 9 -2.35 12.30 15.77
C ASN A 9 -3.14 11.43 14.78
N GLU A 10 -4.37 11.07 15.14
CA GLU A 10 -5.24 10.19 14.34
C GLU A 10 -5.52 10.78 12.95
N ASN A 11 -5.84 12.08 12.86
CA ASN A 11 -6.06 12.76 11.57
C ASN A 11 -4.85 12.69 10.63
N GLN A 12 -3.64 12.86 11.16
CA GLN A 12 -2.41 12.74 10.37
C GLN A 12 -2.19 11.31 9.91
N LEU A 13 -2.53 10.33 10.74
CA LEU A 13 -2.39 8.92 10.41
C LEU A 13 -3.44 8.46 9.37
N ASP A 14 -4.69 8.88 9.51
CA ASP A 14 -5.75 8.65 8.54
C ASP A 14 -5.42 9.26 7.17
N ALA A 15 -4.90 10.49 7.17
CA ALA A 15 -4.42 11.15 5.95
C ALA A 15 -3.24 10.42 5.31
N TYR A 16 -2.32 9.87 6.11
CA TYR A 16 -1.23 9.03 5.61
C TYR A 16 -1.74 7.74 4.96
N MET A 17 -2.64 7.02 5.64
CA MET A 17 -3.22 5.78 5.11
C MET A 17 -4.00 6.03 3.82
N SER A 18 -4.75 7.13 3.74
CA SER A 18 -5.44 7.57 2.52
C SER A 18 -4.47 7.81 1.36
N LYS A 19 -3.31 8.44 1.62
CA LYS A 19 -2.26 8.64 0.61
C LYS A 19 -1.65 7.32 0.17
N LEU A 20 -1.45 6.39 1.10
CA LEU A 20 -0.92 5.05 0.80
C LEU A 20 -1.88 4.27 -0.11
N ILE A 21 -3.19 4.31 0.14
CA ILE A 21 -4.23 3.72 -0.71
C ILE A 21 -4.18 4.32 -2.12
N GLY A 22 -4.15 5.65 -2.24
CA GLY A 22 -4.04 6.31 -3.54
C GLY A 22 -2.77 5.94 -4.30
N ARG A 23 -1.67 5.69 -3.59
CA ARG A 23 -0.41 5.22 -4.18
C ARG A 23 -0.47 3.77 -4.64
N VAL A 24 -1.15 2.89 -3.90
CA VAL A 24 -1.38 1.51 -4.34
C VAL A 24 -2.30 1.51 -5.57
N PHE A 25 -3.37 2.31 -5.56
CA PHE A 25 -4.25 2.46 -6.73
C PHE A 25 -3.51 2.91 -7.99
N LYS A 26 -2.54 3.83 -7.85
CA LYS A 26 -1.72 4.36 -8.96
C LYS A 26 -0.98 3.27 -9.76
N ILE A 27 -0.77 2.08 -9.20
CA ILE A 27 -0.17 0.93 -9.92
C ILE A 27 -0.97 0.59 -11.19
N ILE A 28 -2.31 0.67 -11.13
CA ILE A 28 -3.21 0.36 -12.24
C ILE A 28 -2.93 1.27 -13.46
N PRO A 29 -3.09 2.60 -13.38
CA PRO A 29 -2.84 3.47 -14.53
C PRO A 29 -1.38 3.46 -14.97
N MET A 30 -0.42 3.27 -14.06
CA MET A 30 0.99 3.13 -14.45
C MET A 30 1.25 1.87 -15.30
N ASN A 31 0.52 0.78 -15.04
CA ASN A 31 0.55 -0.41 -15.89
C ASN A 31 -0.14 -0.18 -17.24
N GLU A 32 -1.30 0.49 -17.25
CA GLU A 32 -2.03 0.84 -18.48
C GLU A 32 -1.17 1.73 -19.41
N GLU A 33 -0.46 2.69 -18.84
CA GLU A 33 0.43 3.62 -19.54
C GLU A 33 1.81 3.05 -19.84
N GLN A 34 2.09 1.79 -19.44
CA GLN A 34 3.39 1.12 -19.64
C GLN A 34 4.58 1.95 -19.12
N VAL A 35 4.40 2.56 -17.95
CA VAL A 35 5.42 3.42 -17.34
C VAL A 35 6.64 2.58 -16.96
N SER A 36 7.80 2.91 -17.51
CA SER A 36 9.06 2.18 -17.31
C SER A 36 9.53 2.09 -15.85
N THR A 37 9.03 2.97 -14.99
CA THR A 37 9.37 3.02 -13.56
C THR A 37 8.35 2.31 -12.66
N LEU A 38 7.40 1.55 -13.21
CA LEU A 38 6.35 0.86 -12.44
C LEU A 38 6.92 -0.08 -11.37
N GLU A 39 7.81 -1.00 -11.75
CA GLU A 39 8.39 -1.95 -10.80
C GLU A 39 9.17 -1.25 -9.68
N ALA A 40 9.99 -0.26 -10.03
CA ALA A 40 10.73 0.56 -9.06
C ALA A 40 9.79 1.33 -8.11
N TYR A 41 8.63 1.76 -8.60
CA TYR A 41 7.59 2.41 -7.80
C TYR A 41 6.97 1.42 -6.81
N VAL A 42 6.62 0.20 -7.25
CA VAL A 42 6.09 -0.86 -6.37
C VAL A 42 7.11 -1.24 -5.30
N ASP A 43 8.38 -1.41 -5.66
CA ASP A 43 9.45 -1.70 -4.68
C ASP A 43 9.62 -0.55 -3.66
N SER A 44 9.40 0.69 -4.07
CA SER A 44 9.39 1.84 -3.15
C SER A 44 8.22 1.80 -2.18
N LEU A 45 7.02 1.45 -2.66
CA LEU A 45 5.85 1.24 -1.80
C LEU A 45 6.09 0.11 -0.79
N LEU A 46 6.67 -1.01 -1.23
CA LEU A 46 6.97 -2.14 -0.35
C LEU A 46 7.93 -1.74 0.77
N ARG A 47 8.99 -0.97 0.47
CA ARG A 47 9.92 -0.45 1.49
C ARG A 47 9.21 0.40 2.54
N GLU A 48 8.29 1.27 2.10
CA GLU A 48 7.52 2.13 3.01
C GLU A 48 6.52 1.35 3.86
N LEU A 49 5.81 0.37 3.28
CA LEU A 49 4.91 -0.53 4.00
C LEU A 49 5.67 -1.30 5.09
N MET A 50 6.80 -1.92 4.74
CA MET A 50 7.64 -2.65 5.70
C MET A 50 8.22 -1.72 6.78
N GLY A 51 8.68 -0.53 6.40
CA GLY A 51 9.18 0.48 7.32
C GLY A 51 8.12 0.98 8.31
N ASN A 52 6.85 0.92 7.93
CA ASN A 52 5.70 1.29 8.75
C ASN A 52 4.88 0.08 9.22
N SER A 53 5.54 -1.07 9.40
CA SER A 53 4.91 -2.34 9.78
C SER A 53 3.99 -2.26 11.01
N LYS A 54 4.27 -1.36 11.96
CA LYS A 54 3.46 -1.15 13.18
C LYS A 54 2.04 -0.65 12.92
N LEU A 55 1.73 -0.18 11.72
CA LEU A 55 0.40 0.27 11.33
C LEU A 55 -0.54 -0.87 10.94
N PHE A 56 0.00 -2.08 10.76
CA PHE A 56 -0.72 -3.25 10.27
C PHE A 56 -0.68 -4.36 11.30
N LEU A 57 -1.68 -5.25 11.27
CA LEU A 57 -1.52 -6.57 11.89
C LEU A 57 -0.54 -7.40 11.06
N GLY A 58 0.16 -8.33 11.71
CA GLY A 58 1.22 -9.11 11.07
C GLY A 58 0.76 -9.87 9.81
N GLU A 59 -0.43 -10.47 9.85
CA GLU A 59 -1.01 -11.19 8.72
C GLU A 59 -1.44 -10.26 7.57
N GLU A 60 -1.87 -9.04 7.88
CA GLU A 60 -2.28 -8.05 6.89
C GLU A 60 -1.08 -7.49 6.16
N LEU A 61 -0.02 -7.13 6.91
CA LEU A 61 1.23 -6.68 6.31
C LEU A 61 1.81 -7.74 5.37
N LEU A 62 1.84 -9.00 5.82
CA LEU A 62 2.29 -10.12 5.01
C LEU A 62 1.45 -10.25 3.74
N SER A 63 0.13 -10.15 3.87
CA SER A 63 -0.81 -10.25 2.74
C SER A 63 -0.65 -9.11 1.74
N VAL A 64 -0.55 -7.86 2.21
CA VAL A 64 -0.34 -6.69 1.35
C VAL A 64 1.01 -6.79 0.64
N CYS A 65 2.10 -7.04 1.36
CA CYS A 65 3.43 -7.12 0.77
C CYS A 65 3.55 -8.30 -0.20
N GLY A 66 3.00 -9.47 0.16
CA GLY A 66 2.98 -10.64 -0.71
C GLY A 66 2.20 -10.40 -2.01
N THR A 67 1.02 -9.78 -1.90
CA THR A 67 0.19 -9.42 -3.06
C THR A 67 0.91 -8.44 -3.97
N LEU A 68 1.47 -7.36 -3.42
CA LEU A 68 2.19 -6.35 -4.22
C LEU A 68 3.50 -6.86 -4.81
N LYS A 69 4.20 -7.79 -4.14
CA LYS A 69 5.43 -8.38 -4.69
C LYS A 69 5.14 -9.41 -5.79
N GLY A 70 3.97 -10.04 -5.76
CA GLY A 70 3.52 -11.07 -6.70
C GLY A 70 2.71 -10.56 -7.89
N LEU A 71 2.63 -9.24 -8.11
CA LEU A 71 1.87 -8.68 -9.23
C LEU A 71 2.38 -9.21 -10.58
N ASP A 72 1.46 -9.72 -11.39
CA ASP A 72 1.72 -10.04 -12.79
C ASP A 72 1.47 -8.82 -13.67
N TYR A 73 2.53 -8.14 -14.10
CA TYR A 73 2.45 -6.95 -14.95
C TYR A 73 1.97 -7.23 -16.38
N SER A 74 1.94 -8.50 -16.81
CA SER A 74 1.49 -8.91 -18.14
C SER A 74 -0.02 -9.15 -18.21
N ASP A 75 -0.67 -9.50 -17.10
CA ASP A 75 -2.12 -9.63 -16.99
C ASP A 75 -2.73 -8.46 -16.20
N HIS A 76 -3.15 -7.43 -16.94
CA HIS A 76 -3.76 -6.23 -16.36
C HIS A 76 -5.01 -6.54 -15.50
N ARG A 77 -5.81 -7.56 -15.85
CA ARG A 77 -7.02 -7.90 -15.10
C ARG A 77 -6.65 -8.47 -13.73
N LEU A 78 -5.68 -9.38 -13.71
CA LEU A 78 -5.17 -9.96 -12.46
C LEU A 78 -4.49 -8.89 -11.60
N LEU A 79 -3.60 -8.08 -12.17
CA LEU A 79 -2.94 -6.97 -11.49
C LEU A 79 -3.95 -6.03 -10.83
N LYS A 80 -5.00 -5.63 -11.57
CA LYS A 80 -6.05 -4.76 -11.03
C LYS A 80 -6.78 -5.40 -9.86
N SER A 81 -7.12 -6.68 -9.96
CA SER A 81 -7.74 -7.44 -8.86
C SER A 81 -6.86 -7.45 -7.61
N ASP A 82 -5.57 -7.74 -7.78
CA ASP A 82 -4.60 -7.80 -6.68
C ASP A 82 -4.33 -6.42 -6.06
N VAL A 83 -4.29 -5.36 -6.87
CA VAL A 83 -4.19 -3.99 -6.38
C VAL A 83 -5.39 -3.63 -5.50
N PHE A 84 -6.62 -3.96 -5.91
CA PHE A 84 -7.80 -3.71 -5.08
C PHE A 84 -7.80 -4.54 -3.80
N LYS A 85 -7.39 -5.80 -3.85
CA LYS A 85 -7.22 -6.63 -2.66
C LYS A 85 -6.24 -6.02 -1.66
N ALA A 86 -5.12 -5.47 -2.14
CA ALA A 86 -4.17 -4.76 -1.29
C ALA A 86 -4.78 -3.48 -0.69
N ILE A 87 -5.56 -2.72 -1.47
CA ILE A 87 -6.28 -1.53 -0.98
C ILE A 87 -7.27 -1.89 0.14
N GLU A 88 -8.07 -2.95 -0.02
CA GLU A 88 -9.02 -3.39 0.99
C GLU A 88 -8.36 -3.71 2.34
N LEU A 89 -7.20 -4.36 2.31
CA LEU A 89 -6.42 -4.65 3.51
C LEU A 89 -5.88 -3.37 4.18
N ILE A 90 -5.47 -2.38 3.38
CA ILE A 90 -5.00 -1.10 3.91
C ILE A 90 -6.16 -0.27 4.47
N GLU A 91 -7.34 -0.30 3.85
CA GLU A 91 -8.56 0.34 4.38
C GLU A 91 -8.97 -0.30 5.72
N LYS A 92 -8.95 -1.63 5.84
CA LYS A 92 -9.18 -2.32 7.13
C LYS A 92 -8.20 -1.87 8.21
N ALA A 93 -6.93 -1.67 7.84
CA ALA A 93 -5.94 -1.12 8.77
C ALA A 93 -6.23 0.33 9.16
N ARG A 94 -6.69 1.14 8.22
CA ARG A 94 -7.08 2.53 8.43
C ARG A 94 -8.29 2.68 9.34
N GLU A 95 -9.28 1.79 9.27
CA GLU A 95 -10.49 1.84 10.12
C GLU A 95 -10.18 1.76 11.63
N ARG A 96 -9.03 1.20 12.01
CA ARG A 96 -8.60 1.09 13.42
C ARG A 96 -7.87 2.33 13.94
N VAL A 97 -7.57 3.28 13.07
CA VAL A 97 -6.90 4.55 13.40
C VAL A 97 -7.80 5.76 13.22
N LYS A 98 -9.07 5.54 12.83
CA LYS A 98 -10.18 6.49 12.98
C LYS A 98 -10.78 6.37 14.37
#